data_AF-A0A540N6K3-F1
#
_entry.id   AF-A0A540N6K3-F1
#
_cell.length_a   1.000
_cell.length_b   1.000
_cell.length_c   1.000
_cell.angle_alpha   90.00
_cell.angle_beta   90.00
_cell.angle_gamma   90.00
#
_symmetry.space_group_name_H-M   'P 1'
#
loop_
_entity.id
_entity.type
_entity.pdbx_description
1 polymer ?
#
loop_
_entity_poly.entity_id
_entity_poly.type
_entity_poly.pdbx_seq_one_letter_code
_entity_poly.pdbx_strand_id
1 'polypeptide(L)'
;MYAEQHLNAFELVRELGLAVEIKMDYRREGEVVVRAEEIERGIREVMEVESEQRKKVQEMSEKSRRALMDGGSSHSSLDRFIDQIFL
;
A
#
# COMPACT_ATOMS: atom_id res chain seq x y z
N MET A 1 -11.13 -5.30 13.23
CA MET A 1 -10.57 -4.89 11.93
C MET A 1 -9.91 -3.51 12.07
N TYR A 2 -8.87 -3.39 12.90
CA TYR A 2 -8.22 -2.10 13.22
C TYR A 2 -6.80 -2.29 13.79
N ALA A 3 -6.15 -3.45 13.64
CA ALA A 3 -4.86 -3.69 14.30
C ALA A 3 -3.70 -3.23 13.40
N GLU A 4 -3.75 -3.64 12.14
CA GLU A 4 -2.69 -3.55 11.17
C GLU A 4 -2.70 -2.25 10.35
N GLN A 5 -3.77 -1.45 10.41
CA GLN A 5 -3.91 -0.24 9.58
C GLN A 5 -2.79 0.77 9.78
N HIS A 6 -2.31 0.97 11.02
CA HIS A 6 -1.18 1.87 11.29
C HIS A 6 0.09 1.40 10.57
N LEU A 7 0.35 0.09 10.64
CA LEU A 7 1.52 -0.51 10.03
C LEU A 7 1.43 -0.46 8.51
N ASN A 8 0.27 -0.83 7.95
CA ASN A 8 0.04 -0.77 6.50
C ASN A 8 0.15 0.67 5.98
N ALA A 9 -0.36 1.66 6.71
CA ALA A 9 -0.23 3.07 6.35
C ALA A 9 1.23 3.53 6.39
N PHE A 10 1.98 3.14 7.43
CA PHE A 10 3.40 3.41 7.53
C PHE A 10 4.18 2.79 6.35
N GLU A 11 3.95 1.51 6.04
CA GLU A 11 4.56 0.82 4.91
C GLU A 11 4.25 1.53 3.59
N LEU A 12 2.97 1.83 3.32
CA LEU A 12 2.55 2.49 2.09
C LEU A 12 3.14 3.90 1.92
N VAL A 13 3.27 4.67 3.00
CA VAL A 13 3.76 6.05 2.96
C VAL A 13 5.28 6.14 3.02
N ARG A 14 5.92 5.41 3.93
CA ARG A 14 7.36 5.55 4.25
C ARG A 14 8.23 4.55 3.51
N GLU A 15 7.81 3.28 3.43
CA GLU A 15 8.65 2.23 2.85
C GLU A 15 8.44 2.11 1.34
N LEU A 16 7.19 1.98 0.90
CA LEU A 16 6.85 1.80 -0.50
C LEU A 16 6.69 3.15 -1.24
N GLY A 17 6.29 4.20 -0.52
CA GLY A 17 6.08 5.54 -1.09
C GLY A 17 4.95 5.58 -2.15
N LEU A 18 3.90 4.78 -1.93
CA LEU A 18 2.75 4.61 -2.80
C LEU A 18 1.55 5.48 -2.38
N ALA A 19 1.58 6.05 -1.18
CA ALA A 19 0.47 6.79 -0.59
C ALA A 19 0.87 8.19 -0.12
N VAL A 20 -0.13 9.07 -0.03
CA VAL A 20 -0.03 10.39 0.58
C VAL A 20 -0.42 10.31 2.05
N GLU A 21 0.38 10.94 2.91
CA GLU A 21 0.12 11.00 4.34
C GLU A 21 -0.96 12.04 4.64
N ILE A 22 -2.07 11.63 5.27
CA ILE A 22 -3.03 12.56 5.88
C ILE A 22 -2.68 12.78 7.35
N LYS A 23 -2.56 11.69 8.12
CA LYS A 23 -2.26 11.72 9.54
C LYS A 23 -1.70 10.37 10.02
N MET A 24 -0.51 10.36 10.61
CA MET A 24 0.18 9.13 11.05
C MET A 24 0.27 8.99 12.57
N ASP A 25 -0.02 10.06 13.32
CA ASP A 25 0.02 10.09 14.80
C ASP A 25 -1.30 9.67 15.46
N TYR A 26 -2.19 8.99 14.72
CA TYR A 26 -3.46 8.55 15.30
C TYR A 26 -3.21 7.48 16.36
N ARG A 27 -3.82 7.64 17.55
CA ARG A 27 -3.73 6.66 18.64
C ARG A 27 -5.09 5.98 18.78
N ARG A 28 -5.04 4.65 19.00
CA ARG A 28 -6.24 3.81 19.14
C ARG A 28 -7.20 4.22 20.26
N GLU A 29 -6.71 5.00 21.23
CA GLU A 29 -7.41 5.37 22.46
C GLU A 29 -7.92 6.83 22.48
N GLY A 30 -7.81 7.57 21.38
CA GLY A 30 -8.28 8.96 21.31
C GLY A 30 -9.16 9.22 20.09
N GLU A 31 -10.18 10.07 20.25
CA GLU A 31 -10.86 10.68 19.11
C GLU A 31 -9.89 11.60 18.37
N VAL A 32 -9.32 11.10 17.28
CA VAL A 32 -8.45 11.88 16.41
C VAL A 32 -9.30 12.47 15.30
N VAL A 33 -9.65 13.75 15.45
CA VAL A 33 -10.34 14.51 14.40
C VAL A 33 -9.30 15.10 13.45
N VAL A 34 -9.37 14.73 12.18
CA VAL A 34 -8.57 15.33 11.10
C VAL A 34 -9.22 16.64 10.69
N ARG A 35 -8.44 17.72 10.58
CA ARG A 35 -8.98 19.02 10.19
C ARG A 35 -9.29 19.08 8.69
N ALA A 36 -10.22 19.94 8.30
CA ALA A 36 -10.60 20.11 6.90
C ALA A 36 -9.41 20.49 6.01
N GLU A 37 -8.48 21.29 6.53
CA GLU A 37 -7.29 21.73 5.80
C GLU A 37 -6.27 20.59 5.58
N GLU A 38 -6.15 19.65 6.53
CA GLU A 38 -5.31 18.46 6.38
C GLU A 38 -5.88 17.54 5.28
N ILE A 39 -7.21 17.40 5.23
CA ILE A 39 -7.92 16.63 4.20
C ILE A 39 -7.76 17.30 2.83
N GLU A 40 -7.99 18.61 2.74
CA GLU A 40 -7.87 19.36 1.49
C GLU A 40 -6.46 19.23 0.90
N ARG A 41 -5.42 19.38 1.74
CA ARG A 41 -4.03 19.20 1.32
C ARG A 41 -3.79 17.78 0.77
N GLY A 42 -4.22 16.75 1.50
CA GLY A 42 -4.06 15.36 1.06
C GLY A 42 -4.77 15.08 -0.28
N ILE A 43 -5.97 15.64 -0.48
CA ILE A 43 -6.70 15.53 -1.75
C ILE A 43 -5.94 16.22 -2.88
N ARG A 44 -5.41 17.43 -2.66
CA ARG A 44 -4.63 18.13 -3.69
C ARG A 44 -3.37 17.35 -4.07
N GLU A 45 -2.65 16.84 -3.07
CA GLU A 45 -1.43 16.07 -3.29
C GLU A 45 -1.67 14.76 -4.05
N VAL A 46 -2.72 14.00 -3.71
CA VAL A 46 -3.00 12.73 -4.42
C VAL A 46 -3.50 12.95 -5.85
N MET A 47 -4.10 14.11 -6.12
CA MET A 47 -4.60 14.47 -7.45
C MET A 47 -3.51 15.04 -8.38
N GLU A 48 -2.28 15.24 -7.89
CA GLU A 48 -1.15 15.69 -8.70
C GLU A 48 -0.77 14.64 -9.74
N VAL A 49 -0.86 15.00 -11.02
CA VAL A 49 -0.80 14.07 -12.15
C VAL A 49 0.62 13.55 -12.37
N GLU A 50 1.61 14.41 -12.18
CA GLU A 50 3.02 14.07 -12.42
C GLU A 50 3.76 13.65 -11.13
N SER A 51 3.02 13.28 -10.08
CA SER A 51 3.62 12.87 -8.81
C SER A 51 4.42 11.57 -8.91
N GLU A 52 5.55 11.53 -8.21
CA GLU A 52 6.39 10.33 -8.12
C GLU A 52 5.63 9.14 -7.51
N GLN A 53 4.71 9.41 -6.57
CA GLN A 53 3.81 8.41 -5.99
C GLN A 53 2.98 7.72 -7.08
N ARG A 54 2.42 8.48 -8.03
CA ARG A 54 1.61 7.91 -9.12
C ARG A 54 2.42 7.01 -10.04
N LYS A 55 3.66 7.40 -10.35
CA LYS A 55 4.61 6.55 -11.12
C LYS A 55 4.90 5.25 -10.37
N LYS A 56 5.23 5.33 -9.08
CA LYS A 56 5.48 4.15 -8.24
C LYS A 56 4.27 3.23 -8.13
N VAL A 57 3.05 3.78 -8.04
CA VAL A 57 1.80 3.00 -8.03
C VAL A 57 1.61 2.24 -9.34
N GLN A 58 1.89 2.85 -10.49
CA GLN A 58 1.83 2.17 -11.78
C GLN A 58 2.86 1.04 -11.87
N GLU A 59 4.12 1.30 -11.50
CA GLU A 59 5.16 0.26 -11.46
C GLU A 59 4.81 -0.90 -10.52
N MET A 60 4.28 -0.59 -9.33
CA MET A 60 3.88 -1.62 -8.38
C MET A 60 2.71 -2.43 -8.92
N SER A 61 1.73 -1.80 -9.56
CA SER A 61 0.60 -2.48 -10.22
C SER A 61 1.08 -3.50 -11.25
N GLU A 62 2.04 -3.12 -12.11
CA GLU A 62 2.63 -4.03 -13.08
C GLU A 62 3.40 -5.19 -12.42
N LYS A 63 4.20 -4.89 -11.38
CA LYS A 63 4.94 -5.91 -10.62
C LYS A 63 3.99 -6.91 -9.97
N SER A 64 2.92 -6.44 -9.32
CA SER A 64 1.90 -7.29 -8.70
C SER A 64 1.21 -8.18 -9.74
N ARG A 65 0.91 -7.66 -10.92
CA ARG A 65 0.31 -8.46 -12.00
C ARG A 65 1.28 -9.54 -12.51
N ARG A 66 2.55 -9.18 -12.75
CA ARG A 66 3.59 -10.13 -13.20
C ARG A 66 3.87 -11.23 -12.18
N ALA A 67 3.79 -10.94 -10.88
CA ALA A 67 4.01 -11.94 -9.83
C ALA A 67 2.99 -13.10 -9.87
N LEU A 68 1.79 -12.86 -10.39
CA LEU A 68 0.69 -13.84 -10.43
C LEU A 68 0.57 -14.59 -11.77
N MET A 69 1.20 -14.10 -12.84
CA MET A 69 1.20 -14.76 -14.15
C MET A 69 2.03 -16.06 -14.12
N ASP A 70 1.84 -16.93 -15.12
CA ASP A 70 2.63 -18.15 -15.29
C ASP A 70 4.14 -17.83 -15.28
N GLY A 71 4.88 -18.55 -14.44
CA GLY A 71 6.31 -18.29 -14.20
C GLY A 71 6.60 -17.07 -13.30
N GLY A 72 5.57 -16.37 -12.83
CA GLY A 72 5.65 -15.31 -11.84
C GLY A 72 6.05 -15.83 -10.44
N SER A 73 6.51 -14.93 -9.58
CA SER A 73 7.05 -15.29 -8.26
C SER A 73 5.99 -15.90 -7.33
N SER A 74 4.80 -15.32 -7.25
CA SER A 74 3.71 -15.84 -6.42
C SER A 74 3.11 -17.12 -7.01
N HIS A 75 2.96 -17.19 -8.34
CA HIS A 75 2.56 -18.43 -9.03
C HIS A 75 3.52 -19.59 -8.69
N SER A 76 4.82 -19.38 -8.92
CA SER A 76 5.85 -20.39 -8.67
C SER A 76 5.95 -20.79 -7.20
N SER A 77 5.68 -19.85 -6.28
CA SER A 77 5.68 -20.14 -4.84
C SER A 77 4.49 -21.00 -4.44
N LEU A 78 3.32 -20.78 -5.04
CA LEU A 78 2.13 -21.59 -4.82
C LEU A 78 2.32 -23.01 -5.36
N ASP A 79 2.88 -23.17 -6.55
CA ASP A 79 3.19 -24.49 -7.13
C ASP A 79 4.08 -25.30 -6.18
N ARG A 80 5.18 -24.70 -5.71
CA ARG A 80 6.09 -25.33 -4.74
C ARG A 80 5.41 -25.69 -3.43
N PHE A 81 4.51 -24.84 -2.95
CA PHE A 81 3.76 -25.11 -1.73
C PHE A 81 2.81 -26.30 -1.89
N ILE A 82 2.15 -26.42 -3.05
CA ILE A 82 1.29 -27.57 -3.37
C ILE A 82 2.15 -28.84 -3.44
N ASP A 83 3.28 -28.79 -4.14
CA ASP A 83 4.22 -29.91 -4.22
C ASP A 83 4.65 -30.37 -2.81
N GLN A 84 4.98 -29.44 -1.90
CA GLN A 84 5.36 -29.76 -0.52
C GLN A 84 4.25 -30.39 0.34
N ILE A 85 2.98 -30.13 0.02
CA ILE A 85 1.86 -30.72 0.77
C ILE A 85 1.55 -32.13 0.26
N PHE A 86 1.70 -32.36 -1.04
CA PHE A 86 1.23 -33.58 -1.70
C PHE A 86 2.34 -34.57 -2.11
N LEU A 87 3.62 -34.20 -2.02
CA LEU A 87 4.79 -35.07 -2.20
C LEU A 87 5.57 -35.23 -0.90
#